data_AF-A0A2R6FX03-F1
#
_entry.id   AF-A0A2R6FX03-F1
#
_cell.length_a   1.000
_cell.length_b   1.000
_cell.length_c   1.000
_cell.angle_alpha   90.00
_cell.angle_beta   90.00
_cell.angle_gamma   90.00
#
_symmetry.space_group_name_H-M   'P 1'
#
loop_
_entity.id
_entity.type
_entity.pdbx_description
1 polymer ?
#
loop_
_entity_poly.entity_id
_entity_poly.type
_entity_poly.pdbx_seq_one_letter_code
_entity_poly.pdbx_strand_id
1 'polypeptide(L)' 'DADRIVTVCPHGKASRKAAWLFQSAESTDDATIESLAGGLDSWDGDLETAAVDENEATDEAATDAPF' A
#
# COMPACT_ATOMS: atom_id res chain seq x y z
N ASP A 1 14.58 13.97 1.79
CA ASP A 1 13.16 13.58 1.85
C ASP A 1 12.66 12.78 0.65
N ALA A 2 13.54 12.29 -0.22
CA ALA A 2 13.19 11.18 -1.13
C ALA A 2 13.50 9.81 -0.47
N ASP A 3 14.05 9.85 0.76
CA ASP A 3 14.56 8.72 1.53
C ASP A 3 13.46 8.05 2.39
N ARG A 4 12.19 8.41 2.17
CA ARG A 4 11.04 7.91 2.93
C ARG A 4 9.92 7.49 2.01
N ILE A 5 9.48 6.25 2.16
CA ILE A 5 8.38 5.66 1.39
C ILE A 5 7.26 5.32 2.37
N VAL A 6 6.10 5.93 2.18
CA VAL A 6 4.90 5.65 3.00
C VAL A 6 3.85 4.98 2.13
N THR A 7 3.40 3.80 2.55
CA THR A 7 2.36 3.04 1.86
C THR A 7 1.01 3.19 2.57
N VAL A 8 -0.06 3.39 1.79
CA VAL A 8 -1.42 3.56 2.30
C VAL A 8 -2.45 2.85 1.39
N CYS A 9 -3.46 2.25 2.01
CA CYS A 9 -4.62 1.63 1.39
C CYS A 9 -5.83 1.97 2.28
N PRO A 10 -7.07 1.80 1.83
CA PRO A 10 -8.26 2.24 2.58
C PRO A 10 -8.24 1.84 4.07
N HIS A 11 -7.96 0.56 4.35
CA HIS A 11 -7.98 -0.01 5.70
C HIS A 11 -6.60 -0.37 6.31
N GLY A 12 -5.48 0.06 5.71
CA GLY A 12 -4.12 -0.25 6.18
C GLY A 12 -3.64 -1.73 6.13
N LYS A 13 -4.46 -2.67 5.62
CA LYS A 13 -4.11 -4.10 5.57
C LYS A 13 -3.16 -4.46 4.42
N ALA A 14 -3.49 -4.05 3.20
CA ALA A 14 -2.69 -4.37 2.01
C ALA A 14 -1.34 -3.65 2.02
N SER A 15 -1.32 -2.40 2.51
CA SER A 15 -0.10 -1.58 2.60
C SER A 15 0.97 -2.19 3.50
N ARG A 16 0.60 -2.89 4.58
CA ARG A 16 1.61 -3.58 5.42
C ARG A 16 2.35 -4.68 4.64
N LYS A 17 1.64 -5.42 3.80
CA LYS A 17 2.26 -6.43 2.94
C LYS A 17 3.16 -5.78 1.89
N ALA A 18 2.72 -4.68 1.27
CA ALA A 18 3.53 -3.92 0.34
C ALA A 18 4.80 -3.36 1.00
N ALA A 19 4.69 -2.77 2.19
CA ALA A 19 5.83 -2.29 2.97
C ALA A 19 6.85 -3.40 3.26
N TRP A 20 6.38 -4.61 3.60
CA TRP A 20 7.26 -5.77 3.79
C TRP A 20 7.95 -6.20 2.49
N LEU A 21 7.23 -6.22 1.36
CA LEU A 21 7.81 -6.54 0.06
C LEU A 21 8.90 -5.54 -0.33
N PHE A 22 8.65 -4.25 -0.15
CA PHE A 22 9.64 -3.23 -0.43
C PHE A 22 10.88 -3.41 0.45
N GLN A 23 10.74 -3.64 1.75
CA GLN A 23 11.88 -3.88 2.65
C GLN A 23 12.79 -5.05 2.24
N SER A 24 12.31 -5.97 1.40
CA SER A 24 13.12 -7.08 0.89
C SER A 24 13.91 -6.75 -0.37
N ALA A 25 13.67 -5.59 -0.99
CA ALA A 25 14.28 -5.20 -2.25
C ALA A 25 15.51 -4.30 -2.03
N GLU A 26 16.64 -4.70 -2.63
CA GLU A 26 17.93 -3.99 -2.54
C GLU A 26 17.82 -2.51 -2.97
N SER A 27 16.92 -2.20 -3.91
CA SER A 27 16.66 -0.83 -4.39
C SER A 27 16.11 0.12 -3.33
N THR A 28 15.72 -0.39 -2.16
CA THR A 28 15.11 0.42 -1.08
C THR A 28 15.87 0.35 0.24
N ASP A 29 17.09 -0.20 0.26
CA ASP A 29 17.91 -0.34 1.47
C ASP A 29 18.26 1.01 2.11
N ASP A 30 18.41 2.06 1.31
CA ASP A 30 18.70 3.42 1.77
C ASP A 30 17.43 4.20 2.17
N ALA A 31 16.24 3.61 2.07
CA ALA A 31 14.97 4.27 2.32
C ALA A 31 14.26 3.74 3.58
N THR A 32 13.65 4.65 4.35
CA THR A 32 12.75 4.28 5.45
C THR A 32 11.37 3.95 4.90
N ILE A 33 10.94 2.70 5.07
CA ILE A 33 9.63 2.24 4.60
C ILE A 33 8.66 2.12 5.76
N GLU A 34 7.52 2.80 5.64
CA GLU A 34 6.46 2.79 6.64
C GLU A 34 5.08 2.50 6.02
N SER A 35 4.17 2.05 6.87
CA SER A 35 2.77 1.83 6.50
C SER A 35 1.85 2.51 7.48
N LEU A 36 0.88 3.25 6.94
CA LEU A 36 -0.14 3.93 7.75
C LEU A 36 -1.17 2.88 8.23
N ALA A 37 -1.06 2.49 9.50
CA ALA A 37 -1.74 1.32 10.05
C ALA A 37 -3.27 1.37 9.94
N GLY A 38 -3.86 2.56 10.08
CA GLY A 38 -5.31 2.78 9.98
C GLY A 38 -5.83 3.01 8.56
N GLY A 39 -4.94 3.05 7.57
CA GLY A 39 -5.29 3.41 6.20
C GLY A 39 -5.88 4.81 6.04
N LEU A 40 -6.42 5.10 4.86
CA LEU A 40 -7.09 6.38 4.58
C LEU A 40 -8.32 6.60 5.49
N ASP A 41 -8.96 5.54 5.97
CA ASP A 41 -10.12 5.65 6.88
C ASP A 41 -9.77 6.32 8.22
N SER A 42 -8.51 6.25 8.65
CA SER A 42 -8.03 6.89 9.88
C SER A 42 -7.36 8.23 9.65
N TRP A 43 -7.41 8.77 8.43
CA TRP A 43 -6.85 10.06 8.09
C TRP A 43 -7.89 11.17 8.31
N ASP A 44 -7.55 12.16 9.15
CA ASP A 44 -8.46 13.25 9.53
C ASP A 44 -8.51 14.42 8.50
N GLY A 45 -7.66 14.39 7.47
CA GLY A 45 -7.60 15.45 6.46
C GLY A 45 -8.56 15.22 5.29
N ASP A 46 -8.84 16.27 4.53
CA ASP A 46 -9.64 16.18 3.32
C ASP A 46 -8.98 15.27 2.27
N LEU A 47 -9.78 14.36 1.72
CA LEU A 47 -9.40 13.50 0.60
C LEU A 47 -10.22 13.89 -0.62
N GLU A 48 -9.54 14.15 -1.73
CA GLU A 48 -10.20 14.32 -3.02
C GLU A 48 -10.59 12.93 -3.54
N THR A 49 -11.88 12.58 -3.43
CA THR A 49 -12.39 11.34 -4.01
C THR A 49 -12.52 11.49 -5.52
N ALA A 50 -11.55 10.96 -6.27
CA ALA A 50 -11.77 10.62 -7.66
C ALA A 50 -12.68 9.38 -7.68
N ALA A 51 -13.83 9.46 -8.36
CA ALA A 51 -14.69 8.30 -8.56
C ALA A 51 -13.94 7.27 -9.43
N VAL A 52 -13.36 6.27 -8.78
CA VAL A 52 -12.88 5.04 -9.41
C VAL A 52 -13.97 4.00 -9.21
N ASP A 53 -14.47 3.44 -10.31
CA ASP A 53 -15.47 2.37 -10.27
C ASP A 53 -14.91 1.19 -9.46
N GLU A 54 -15.49 0.95 -8.28
CA GLU A 54 -15.09 -0.12 -7.35
C GLU A 54 -15.30 -1.54 -7.93
N ASN A 55 -15.84 -1.63 -9.16
CA ASN A 55 -16.05 -2.85 -9.92
C ASN A 55 -14.83 -3.30 -10.76
N GLU A 56 -13.74 -2.53 -10.82
CA GLU A 56 -12.49 -2.94 -11.47
C GLU A 56 -11.41 -3.44 -10.49
N ALA A 57 -11.72 -3.52 -9.20
CA ALA A 57 -10.90 -4.26 -8.25
C ALA A 57 -11.25 -5.76 -8.32
N THR A 58 -11.05 -6.39 -9.49
CA THR A 58 -11.12 -7.85 -9.54
C THR A 58 -9.96 -8.40 -8.70
N ASP A 59 -10.31 -9.14 -7.66
CA ASP A 59 -9.42 -9.99 -6.87
C ASP A 59 -8.92 -11.17 -7.74
N GLU A 60 -8.31 -10.90 -8.89
CA GLU A 60 -7.74 -11.90 -9.81
C GLU A 60 -6.20 -11.93 -9.76
N ALA A 61 -5.62 -11.50 -8.64
CA ALA A 61 -4.23 -11.79 -8.29
C ALA A 61 -4.09 -12.88 -7.20
N ALA A 62 -5.12 -13.70 -6.98
CA ALA A 62 -4.90 -15.08 -6.54
C ALA A 62 -4.48 -15.92 -7.75
N THR A 63 -3.32 -15.59 -8.35
CA THR A 63 -2.60 -16.61 -9.11
C THR A 63 -2.21 -17.67 -8.09
N ASP A 64 -2.94 -18.78 -8.10
CA ASP A 64 -2.51 -20.06 -7.53
C ASP A 64 -1.25 -20.49 -8.30
N ALA A 65 -0.12 -19.90 -7.95
CA ALA A 65 1.18 -20.28 -8.45
C ALA A 65 1.68 -21.45 -7.58
N PRO A 66 1.87 -22.65 -8.13
CA PRO A 66 2.53 -23.74 -7.43
C PRO A 66 4.06 -23.58 -7.53
N PHE A 67 4.60 -22.49 -6.97
CA PHE A 67 6.02 -22.34 -6.70
C PHE A 67 6.27 -21.74 -5.32
#